data_AF-A0A5C7PN26-F1
#
_entry.id   AF-A0A5C7PN26-F1
#
_cell.length_a   1.000
_cell.length_b   1.000
_cell.length_c   1.000
_cell.angle_alpha   90.00
_cell.angle_beta   90.00
_cell.angle_gamma   90.00
#
_symmetry.space_group_name_H-M   'P 1'
#
loop_
_entity.id
_entity.type
_entity.pdbx_description
1 polymer ?
#
loop_
_entity_poly.entity_id
_entity_poly.type
_entity_poly.pdbx_seq_one_letter_code
_entity_poly.pdbx_strand_id
1 'polypeptide(L)' 'MKVTKLEIIVIDFNEIGEKDIADLIENARYPNRSISPSVISVESKGIGEWSDDHPLNNADTADEFARNLFGKKDV' A
#
# COMPACT_ATOMS: atom_id res chain seq x y z
N MET A 1 -13.07 12.43 -1.58
CA MET A 1 -12.15 11.35 -2.04
C MET A 1 -11.96 10.28 -0.95
N LYS A 2 -11.40 9.12 -1.30
CA LYS A 2 -11.16 8.00 -0.38
C LYS A 2 -9.73 7.47 -0.53
N VAL A 3 -9.16 7.00 0.57
CA VAL A 3 -7.93 6.19 0.58
C VAL A 3 -8.31 4.76 0.93
N THR A 4 -7.63 3.80 0.33
CA THR A 4 -7.87 2.37 0.54
C THR A 4 -6.59 1.72 1.06
N LYS A 5 -6.68 1.04 2.21
CA LYS A 5 -5.66 0.13 2.70
C LYS A 5 -5.96 -1.27 2.16
N LEU A 6 -4.93 -1.89 1.59
CA LEU A 6 -4.96 -3.28 1.13
C LEU A 6 -4.02 -4.11 2.00
N GLU A 7 -4.49 -5.28 2.43
CA GLU A 7 -3.64 -6.32 2.99
C GLU A 7 -3.51 -7.42 1.95
N ILE A 8 -2.27 -7.80 1.60
CA ILE A 8 -1.99 -8.73 0.52
C ILE A 8 -1.07 -9.85 1.00
N ILE A 9 -1.32 -11.07 0.54
CA ILE A 9 -0.35 -12.18 0.60
C ILE A 9 0.35 -12.26 -0.75
N VAL A 10 1.66 -12.46 -0.72
CA VAL A 10 2.45 -12.76 -1.91
C VAL A 10 3.15 -14.09 -1.71
N ILE A 11 3.02 -14.96 -2.71
CA ILE A 11 3.83 -16.17 -2.83
C ILE A 11 4.97 -15.87 -3.79
N ASP A 12 6.20 -15.99 -3.30
CA ASP A 12 7.42 -15.85 -4.08
C ASP A 12 7.89 -17.21 -4.58
N PHE A 13 7.61 -17.49 -5.86
CA PHE A 13 7.97 -18.77 -6.47
C PHE A 13 9.45 -18.84 -6.91
N ASN A 14 10.16 -17.71 -6.91
CA ASN A 14 11.51 -17.59 -7.48
C ASN A 14 12.56 -17.05 -6.49
N GLU A 15 12.21 -16.94 -5.20
CA GLU A 15 13.12 -16.50 -4.13
C GLU A 15 13.75 -15.11 -4.38
N ILE A 16 12.99 -14.18 -4.95
CA ILE A 16 13.44 -12.80 -5.19
C ILE A 16 13.51 -11.97 -3.90
N GLY A 17 12.78 -12.34 -2.85
CA GLY A 17 12.86 -11.73 -1.52
C GLY A 17 11.95 -10.51 -1.30
N GLU A 18 11.69 -10.20 -0.02
CA GLU A 18 10.65 -9.26 0.42
C GLU A 18 10.79 -7.83 -0.09
N LYS A 19 12.02 -7.31 -0.21
CA LYS A 19 12.29 -5.95 -0.69
C LYS A 19 11.93 -5.83 -2.16
N ASP A 20 12.42 -6.76 -2.98
CA ASP A 20 12.17 -6.75 -4.42
C ASP A 20 10.69 -7.04 -4.72
N ILE A 21 10.00 -7.83 -3.87
CA ILE A 21 8.55 -8.02 -3.92
C ILE A 21 7.80 -6.70 -3.67
N ALA A 22 8.18 -5.95 -2.64
CA ALA A 22 7.55 -4.66 -2.33
C ALA A 22 7.76 -3.67 -3.50
N ASP A 23 9.00 -3.56 -3.98
CA ASP A 23 9.34 -2.73 -5.14
C ASP A 23 8.52 -3.14 -6.38
N LEU A 24 8.34 -4.43 -6.64
CA LEU A 24 7.53 -4.93 -7.77
C LEU A 24 6.04 -4.59 -7.63
N ILE A 25 5.49 -4.64 -6.41
CA ILE A 25 4.08 -4.30 -6.15
C ILE A 25 3.86 -2.79 -6.30
N GLU A 26 4.73 -1.98 -5.72
CA GLU A 26 4.68 -0.52 -5.81
C GLU A 26 4.87 -0.03 -7.24
N ASN A 27 5.74 -0.71 -7.99
CA ASN A 27 6.06 -0.38 -9.38
C ASN A 27 5.34 -1.28 -10.39
N ALA A 28 4.25 -1.96 -10.01
CA ALA A 28 3.53 -2.93 -10.84
C ALA A 28 3.00 -2.32 -12.16
N ARG A 29 3.89 -2.18 -13.14
CA ARG A 29 3.61 -2.05 -14.56
C ARG A 29 3.74 -3.47 -15.14
N TYR A 30 2.64 -4.22 -15.18
CA TYR A 30 2.44 -5.54 -15.84
C TYR A 30 3.49 -5.98 -16.91
N PRO A 31 3.71 -7.29 -17.20
CA PRO A 31 3.51 -8.52 -16.42
C PRO A 31 4.78 -9.41 -16.34
N ASN A 32 5.23 -9.73 -15.13
CA ASN A 32 6.07 -10.90 -14.85
C ASN A 32 5.30 -11.85 -13.90
N ARG A 33 5.28 -13.16 -14.20
CA ARG A 33 4.58 -14.18 -13.39
C ARG A 33 5.39 -14.64 -12.16
N SER A 34 6.33 -13.83 -11.69
CA SER A 34 7.27 -14.23 -10.64
C SER A 34 6.64 -14.24 -9.25
N ILE A 35 5.56 -13.48 -9.06
CA ILE A 35 4.82 -13.40 -7.81
C ILE A 35 3.32 -13.57 -8.04
N SER A 36 2.61 -14.08 -7.04
CA SER A 36 1.16 -14.23 -7.04
C SER A 36 0.55 -13.45 -5.88
N PRO A 37 0.24 -12.14 -6.04
CA PRO A 37 -0.42 -11.37 -4.99
C PRO A 37 -1.89 -11.78 -4.85
N SER A 38 -2.41 -11.77 -3.63
CA SER A 38 -3.82 -11.99 -3.31
C SER A 38 -4.27 -11.04 -2.21
N VAL A 39 -5.33 -10.27 -2.46
CA VAL A 39 -5.89 -9.33 -1.48
C VAL A 39 -6.69 -10.10 -0.43
N ILE A 40 -6.30 -9.97 0.85
CA ILE A 40 -6.96 -10.58 2.00
C ILE A 40 -8.03 -9.66 2.56
N SER A 41 -7.72 -8.36 2.69
CA SER A 41 -8.63 -7.38 3.27
C SER A 41 -8.54 -6.03 2.57
N VAL A 42 -9.68 -5.34 2.52
CA VAL A 42 -9.84 -4.01 1.94
C VAL A 42 -10.56 -3.12 2.93
N GLU A 43 -9.95 -1.99 3.28
CA GLU A 43 -10.55 -0.98 4.14
C GLU A 43 -10.41 0.38 3.47
N SER A 44 -11.52 1.12 3.31
CA SER A 44 -11.49 2.46 2.72
C SER A 44 -11.99 3.50 3.70
N LYS A 45 -11.29 4.64 3.79
CA LYS A 45 -11.69 5.80 4.61
C LYS A 45 -11.79 7.05 3.75
N GLY A 46 -12.81 7.87 4.03
CA GLY A 46 -12.98 9.17 3.38
C GLY A 46 -11.95 10.17 3.88
N ILE A 47 -11.41 10.99 2.98
CA ILE A 47 -10.41 12.04 3.30
C ILE A 47 -10.91 13.46 2.99
N GLY A 48 -12.21 13.63 2.75
CA GLY A 48 -12.77 14.91 2.32
C GLY A 48 -12.33 15.30 0.90
N GLU A 49 -12.12 16.59 0.67
CA GLU A 49 -11.65 17.16 -0.60
C GLU A 49 -10.12 17.18 -0.69
N TRP A 50 -9.59 17.07 -1.90
CA TRP A 50 -8.14 17.15 -2.13
C TRP A 50 -7.65 18.60 -2.09
N SER A 51 -6.45 18.81 -1.57
CA SER A 51 -5.72 20.07 -1.57
C SER A 51 -4.22 19.78 -1.72
N ASP A 52 -3.45 20.70 -2.30
CA ASP A 52 -1.99 20.58 -2.36
C ASP A 52 -1.35 20.59 -0.96
N ASP A 53 -2.04 21.16 0.03
CA ASP A 53 -1.65 21.13 1.45
C ASP A 53 -2.06 19.83 2.18
N HIS A 54 -2.70 18.88 1.49
CA HIS A 54 -3.15 17.64 2.13
C HIS A 54 -1.95 16.82 2.62
N PRO A 55 -1.97 16.22 3.83
CA PRO A 55 -0.81 15.49 4.39
C PRO A 55 -0.31 14.32 3.54
N LEU A 56 -1.16 13.75 2.68
CA LEU A 56 -0.76 12.71 1.72
C LEU A 56 0.00 13.24 0.50
N ASN A 57 0.06 14.55 0.28
CA ASN A 57 0.76 15.17 -0.84
C ASN A 57 2.25 15.42 -0.54
N ASN A 58 2.68 15.25 0.71
CA ASN A 58 4.06 15.42 1.12
C ASN A 58 4.63 14.10 1.67
N ALA A 59 5.77 13.66 1.13
CA ALA A 59 6.45 12.43 1.51
C ALA A 59 6.78 12.35 3.01
N ASP A 60 7.08 13.49 3.64
CA ASP A 60 7.41 13.56 5.07
C ASP A 60 6.20 13.30 5.98
N THR A 61 4.98 13.56 5.49
CA THR A 61 3.75 13.46 6.28
C THR A 61 2.81 12.34 5.84
N ALA A 62 3.00 11.78 4.64
CA ALA A 62 2.09 10.83 4.03
C ALA A 62 2.02 9.49 4.78
N ASP A 63 3.17 8.92 5.16
CA ASP A 63 3.24 7.63 5.87
C ASP A 63 2.58 7.73 7.26
N GLU A 64 2.93 8.76 8.03
CA GLU A 64 2.35 8.98 9.36
C GLU A 64 0.83 9.19 9.27
N PHE A 65 0.37 10.04 8.35
CA PHE A 65 -1.05 10.29 8.15
C PHE A 65 -1.79 9.00 7.78
N ALA A 66 -1.26 8.19 6.86
CA ALA A 66 -1.88 6.93 6.46
C ALA A 66 -1.95 5.92 7.63
N ARG A 67 -0.88 5.80 8.43
CA ARG A 67 -0.87 4.92 9.61
C ARG A 67 -1.89 5.37 10.66
N ASN A 68 -1.98 6.67 10.92
CA ASN A 68 -2.95 7.24 11.84
C ASN A 68 -4.39 7.05 11.33
N LEU A 69 -4.60 7.22 10.03
CA LEU A 69 -5.92 7.07 9.39
C LEU A 69 -6.47 5.66 9.59
N PHE A 70 -5.67 4.62 9.47
CA PHE A 70 -6.11 3.22 9.58
C PHE A 70 -5.87 2.57 10.96
N GLY A 71 -5.26 3.30 11.90
CA GLY A 71 -4.85 2.81 13.21
C GLY A 71 -3.63 1.89 13.12
N LYS A 72 -2.69 2.00 14.06
CA LYS A 72 -1.68 0.95 14.26
C LYS A 72 -2.43 -0.30 14.74
N LYS A 73 -2.48 -1.36 13.94
CA LYS A 73 -2.70 -2.71 14.49
C LYS A 73 -1.44 -3.00 15.30
N ASP A 74 -1.57 -3.12 16.62
CA ASP A 74 -0.57 -3.82 17.42
C ASP A 74 -0.48 -5.24 16.85
N VAL A 75 0.66 -5.58 16.26
CA VAL A 75 1.00 -6.94 15.81
C VAL A 75 1.83 -7.59 16.89
#